data_AF-A0A7W0ZZ28-F1
#
_entry.id   AF-A0A7W0ZZ28-F1
#
_cell.length_a   1.000
_cell.length_b   1.000
_cell.length_c   1.000
_cell.angle_alpha   90.00
_cell.angle_beta   90.00
_cell.angle_gamma   90.00
#
_symmetry.space_group_name_H-M   'P 1'
#
loop_
_entity.id
_entity.type
_entity.pdbx_description
1 polymer ?
#
loop_
_entity_poly.entity_id
_entity_poly.type
_entity_poly.pdbx_seq_one_letter_code
_entity_poly.pdbx_strand_id
1 'polypeptide(L)'
;MRAAADSDAYRDDPVGAYVALPHALVFCARRTLWGFALWGKPTEADLERILPLLAIELADDAAPHASLVDVRRLDAGDPRAFAVLTKYLRANFGAFRTRVTRLALVRPPGLVGATVAGFFQVEGAPYPVRVFDDLPAAAAWLRAGEIAAALDAAITDASAVSPVLMQLRRWLDAHLDDATLPRAARVVSRAARSLQRDLSDAGTTFQKELDAARIRLAKRLLVESDSAVTEIAYDVGCASPQHFSTLFRRVTGETPSTWRAHHAR
;
A
#
# COMPACT_ATOMS: atom_id res chain seq x y z
N MET A 1 13.36 -13.40 5.09
CA MET A 1 12.28 -13.39 4.09
C MET A 1 12.76 -12.61 2.88
N ARG A 2 12.33 -12.95 1.67
CA ARG A 2 12.74 -12.25 0.44
C ARG A 2 11.72 -11.18 0.03
N ALA A 3 12.19 -10.07 -0.53
CA ALA A 3 11.30 -9.10 -1.17
C ALA A 3 10.85 -9.66 -2.54
N ALA A 4 9.55 -9.65 -2.81
CA ALA A 4 9.02 -9.83 -4.15
C ALA A 4 9.19 -8.54 -4.96
N ALA A 5 9.38 -8.67 -6.28
CA ALA A 5 9.56 -7.51 -7.17
C ALA A 5 8.29 -6.65 -7.26
N ASP A 6 7.13 -7.30 -7.27
CA ASP A 6 5.81 -6.70 -7.34
C ASP A 6 4.74 -7.66 -6.77
N SER A 7 3.47 -7.24 -6.87
CA SER A 7 2.31 -7.99 -6.40
C SER A 7 2.08 -9.31 -7.15
N ASP A 8 2.43 -9.39 -8.43
CA ASP A 8 2.22 -10.58 -9.24
C ASP A 8 3.27 -11.63 -8.91
N ALA A 9 4.54 -11.22 -8.82
CA ALA A 9 5.64 -12.05 -8.36
C ALA A 9 5.41 -12.60 -6.93
N TYR A 10 4.77 -11.82 -6.06
CA TYR A 10 4.38 -12.29 -4.73
C TYR A 10 3.24 -13.32 -4.80
N ARG A 11 2.26 -13.13 -5.68
CA ARG A 11 1.13 -14.06 -5.85
C ARG A 11 1.60 -15.42 -6.36
N ASP A 12 2.56 -15.42 -7.28
CA ASP A 12 3.09 -16.64 -7.89
C ASP A 12 3.95 -17.46 -6.92
N ASP A 13 4.73 -16.78 -6.08
CA ASP A 13 5.56 -17.41 -5.05
C ASP A 13 5.52 -16.58 -3.75
N PRO A 14 4.53 -16.82 -2.86
CA PRO A 14 4.40 -16.04 -1.62
C PRO A 14 5.27 -16.57 -0.49
N VAL A 15 5.58 -17.87 -0.47
CA VAL A 15 6.16 -18.53 0.72
C VAL A 15 7.59 -18.05 0.98
N GLY A 16 7.83 -17.56 2.19
CA GLY A 16 9.12 -16.99 2.58
C GLY A 16 9.34 -15.58 2.04
N ALA A 17 8.31 -14.95 1.47
CA ALA A 17 8.38 -13.66 0.79
C ALA A 17 7.51 -12.58 1.44
N TYR A 18 7.78 -11.33 1.06
CA TYR A 18 6.91 -10.19 1.32
C TYR A 18 6.86 -9.27 0.11
N VAL A 19 5.80 -8.47 0.02
CA VAL A 19 5.68 -7.36 -0.95
C VAL A 19 5.38 -6.07 -0.19
N ALA A 20 6.11 -5.01 -0.53
CA ALA A 20 5.92 -3.68 0.02
C ALA A 20 5.02 -2.84 -0.88
N LEU A 21 4.09 -2.12 -0.26
CA LEU A 21 3.13 -1.20 -0.84
C LEU A 21 3.30 0.17 -0.14
N PRO A 22 2.73 1.27 -0.67
CA PRO A 22 2.92 2.60 -0.08
C PRO A 22 2.60 2.71 1.42
N HIS A 23 1.60 1.94 1.88
CA HIS A 23 1.05 1.97 3.23
C HIS A 23 1.04 0.63 3.95
N ALA A 24 1.63 -0.39 3.33
CA ALA A 24 1.50 -1.74 3.80
C ALA A 24 2.65 -2.63 3.37
N LEU A 25 2.84 -3.70 4.14
CA LEU A 25 3.69 -4.81 3.76
C LEU A 25 2.85 -6.06 3.95
N VAL A 26 2.70 -6.87 2.90
CA VAL A 26 2.01 -8.18 2.99
C VAL A 26 3.06 -9.27 2.92
N PHE A 27 2.93 -10.31 3.74
CA PHE A 27 3.95 -11.33 3.82
C PHE A 27 3.40 -12.73 4.11
N CYS A 28 4.14 -13.73 3.65
CA CYS A 28 3.99 -15.12 4.03
C CYS A 28 5.35 -15.61 4.50
N ALA A 29 5.54 -15.71 5.82
CA ALA A 29 6.82 -16.16 6.37
C ALA A 29 7.05 -17.66 6.10
N ARG A 30 5.97 -18.42 6.16
CA ARG A 30 5.87 -19.85 5.83
C ARG A 30 4.39 -20.19 5.64
N ARG A 31 4.07 -21.36 5.08
CA ARG A 31 2.68 -21.79 4.83
C ARG A 31 1.75 -21.71 6.06
N THR A 32 2.31 -21.75 7.27
CA THR A 32 1.58 -21.68 8.56
C THR A 32 1.62 -20.31 9.24
N LEU A 33 2.22 -19.30 8.61
CA LEU A 33 2.30 -17.94 9.15
C LEU A 33 2.23 -16.88 8.04
N TRP A 34 1.11 -16.19 8.04
CA TRP A 34 0.81 -15.08 7.15
C TRP A 34 0.66 -13.80 7.95
N GLY A 35 0.66 -12.68 7.26
CA GLY A 35 0.40 -11.42 7.93
C GLY A 35 0.57 -10.22 7.04
N PHE A 36 0.29 -9.07 7.64
CA PHE A 36 0.55 -7.80 7.03
C PHE A 36 0.86 -6.74 8.08
N ALA A 37 1.49 -5.66 7.62
CA ALA A 37 1.67 -4.45 8.39
C ALA A 37 0.96 -3.28 7.70
N LEU A 38 0.46 -2.31 8.47
CA LEU A 38 -0.05 -1.03 7.99
C LEU A 38 0.62 0.13 8.72
N TRP A 39 0.82 1.24 8.02
CA TRP A 39 1.39 2.46 8.60
C TRP A 39 0.81 3.74 8.00
N GLY A 40 0.99 4.86 8.70
CA GLY A 40 0.51 6.17 8.29
C GLY A 40 -1.02 6.27 8.36
N LYS A 41 -1.64 6.73 7.27
CA LYS A 41 -3.09 6.89 7.12
C LYS A 41 -3.58 6.15 5.87
N PRO A 42 -3.67 4.80 5.91
CA PRO A 42 -4.11 4.01 4.78
C PRO A 42 -5.52 4.41 4.35
N THR A 43 -5.69 4.61 3.05
CA THR A 43 -6.94 4.99 2.41
C THR A 43 -7.72 3.76 1.96
N GLU A 44 -8.95 3.97 1.47
CA GLU A 44 -9.74 2.95 0.77
C GLU A 44 -8.95 2.31 -0.38
N ALA A 45 -8.32 3.12 -1.23
CA ALA A 45 -7.52 2.64 -2.36
C ALA A 45 -6.29 1.82 -1.94
N ASP A 46 -5.72 2.09 -0.76
CA ASP A 46 -4.64 1.27 -0.21
C ASP A 46 -5.16 -0.11 0.17
N LEU A 47 -6.33 -0.18 0.83
CA LEU A 47 -6.92 -1.48 1.19
C LEU A 47 -7.34 -2.27 -0.03
N GLU A 48 -7.93 -1.65 -1.05
CA GLU A 48 -8.29 -2.30 -2.31
C GLU A 48 -7.09 -2.97 -3.00
N ARG A 49 -5.88 -2.44 -2.83
CA ARG A 49 -4.64 -3.04 -3.35
C ARG A 49 -4.14 -4.21 -2.49
N ILE A 50 -4.39 -4.17 -1.19
CA ILE A 50 -3.89 -5.15 -0.23
C ILE A 50 -4.81 -6.38 -0.17
N LEU A 51 -6.13 -6.18 -0.26
CA LEU A 51 -7.12 -7.25 -0.12
C LEU A 51 -6.90 -8.44 -1.07
N PRO A 52 -6.58 -8.26 -2.37
CA PRO A 52 -6.27 -9.39 -3.25
C PRO A 52 -5.04 -10.19 -2.84
N LEU A 53 -4.09 -9.58 -2.12
CA LEU A 53 -2.90 -10.25 -1.60
C LEU A 53 -3.22 -11.00 -0.30
N LEU A 54 -4.08 -10.44 0.55
CA LEU A 54 -4.58 -11.14 1.74
C LEU A 54 -5.44 -12.35 1.36
N ALA A 55 -6.20 -12.27 0.26
CA ALA A 55 -7.03 -13.37 -0.21
C ALA A 55 -6.24 -14.64 -0.54
N ILE A 56 -4.92 -14.53 -0.80
CA ILE A 56 -4.05 -15.69 -1.03
C ILE A 56 -4.04 -16.62 0.20
N GLU A 57 -4.06 -16.06 1.43
CA GLU A 57 -4.08 -16.87 2.66
C GLU A 57 -5.41 -17.62 2.85
N LEU A 58 -6.47 -17.19 2.15
CA LEU A 58 -7.82 -17.74 2.24
C LEU A 58 -8.19 -18.67 1.08
N ALA A 59 -7.27 -18.96 0.16
CA ALA A 59 -7.51 -19.84 -0.97
C ALA A 59 -7.99 -21.24 -0.52
N ASP A 60 -8.72 -21.94 -1.39
CA ASP A 60 -9.35 -23.23 -1.05
C ASP A 60 -8.34 -24.31 -0.64
N ASP A 61 -7.11 -24.24 -1.15
CA ASP A 61 -6.00 -25.14 -0.85
C ASP A 61 -5.08 -24.64 0.27
N ALA A 62 -5.35 -23.45 0.84
CA ALA A 62 -4.51 -22.87 1.89
C ALA A 62 -4.61 -23.67 3.21
N ALA A 63 -3.48 -24.05 3.78
CA ALA A 63 -3.46 -24.75 5.06
C ALA A 63 -3.89 -23.83 6.22
N PRO A 64 -4.45 -24.37 7.32
CA PRO A 64 -4.67 -23.60 8.53
C PRO A 64 -3.37 -22.97 9.04
N HIS A 65 -3.42 -21.68 9.35
CA HIS A 65 -2.25 -20.87 9.68
C HIS A 65 -2.54 -19.87 10.78
N ALA A 66 -1.51 -19.26 11.34
CA ALA A 66 -1.66 -18.10 12.21
C ALA A 66 -1.44 -16.80 11.40
N SER A 67 -2.05 -15.72 11.88
CA SER A 67 -1.93 -14.40 11.26
C SER A 67 -1.25 -13.41 12.21
N LEU A 68 -0.37 -12.57 11.68
CA LEU A 68 0.27 -11.46 12.39
C LEU A 68 -0.11 -10.15 11.71
N VAL A 69 -0.72 -9.25 12.48
CA VAL A 69 -1.09 -7.91 12.02
C VAL A 69 -0.27 -6.89 12.80
N ASP A 70 0.59 -6.14 12.13
CA ASP A 70 1.38 -5.07 12.75
C ASP A 70 0.88 -3.69 12.29
N VAL A 71 0.25 -2.95 13.19
CA VAL A 71 -0.23 -1.59 12.92
C VAL A 71 0.45 -0.56 13.83
N ARG A 72 1.60 -0.88 14.44
CA ARG A 72 2.30 0.01 15.39
C ARG A 72 2.64 1.38 14.83
N ARG A 73 2.70 1.51 13.52
CA ARG A 73 3.05 2.75 12.79
C ARG A 73 1.82 3.44 12.18
N LEU A 74 0.61 3.11 12.63
CA LEU A 74 -0.64 3.72 12.17
C LEU A 74 -0.91 5.05 12.89
N ASP A 75 -1.13 6.13 12.14
CA ASP A 75 -1.37 7.48 12.67
C ASP A 75 -2.84 7.73 12.97
N ALA A 76 -3.74 7.23 12.10
CA ALA A 76 -5.18 7.42 12.22
C ALA A 76 -5.93 6.37 11.39
N GLY A 77 -7.16 6.08 11.81
CA GLY A 77 -8.10 5.27 11.02
C GLY A 77 -8.97 6.13 10.13
N ASP A 78 -8.95 5.87 8.81
CA ASP A 78 -9.96 6.39 7.88
C ASP A 78 -11.23 5.52 7.98
N PRO A 79 -12.40 6.08 8.38
CA PRO A 79 -13.65 5.32 8.49
C PRO A 79 -14.03 4.57 7.21
N ARG A 80 -13.69 5.10 6.03
CA ARG A 80 -13.97 4.44 4.74
C ARG A 80 -13.07 3.23 4.53
N ALA A 81 -11.78 3.36 4.84
CA ALA A 81 -10.85 2.24 4.81
C ALA A 81 -11.31 1.13 5.78
N PHE A 82 -11.76 1.50 6.98
CA PHE A 82 -12.35 0.55 7.94
C PHE A 82 -13.58 -0.16 7.37
N ALA A 83 -14.49 0.55 6.70
CA ALA A 83 -15.67 -0.06 6.09
C ALA A 83 -15.30 -1.10 5.02
N VAL A 84 -14.27 -0.84 4.21
CA VAL A 84 -13.77 -1.81 3.22
C VAL A 84 -13.22 -3.07 3.89
N LEU A 85 -12.40 -2.92 4.93
CA LEU A 85 -11.87 -4.06 5.68
C LEU A 85 -13.00 -4.88 6.34
N THR A 86 -13.94 -4.21 7.01
CA THR A 86 -15.11 -4.84 7.62
C THR A 86 -15.92 -5.63 6.58
N LYS A 87 -16.20 -5.04 5.42
CA LYS A 87 -16.93 -5.71 4.34
C LYS A 87 -16.19 -6.98 3.88
N TYR A 88 -14.87 -6.89 3.73
CA TYR A 88 -14.04 -8.03 3.34
C TYR A 88 -14.05 -9.15 4.40
N LEU A 89 -13.87 -8.81 5.68
CA LEU A 89 -13.90 -9.80 6.77
C LEU A 89 -15.24 -10.53 6.85
N ARG A 90 -16.36 -9.80 6.71
CA ARG A 90 -17.70 -10.40 6.71
C ARG A 90 -17.94 -11.30 5.51
N ALA A 91 -17.54 -10.86 4.32
CA ALA A 91 -17.69 -11.65 3.10
C ALA A 91 -16.88 -12.96 3.15
N ASN A 92 -15.75 -12.96 3.86
CA ASN A 92 -14.84 -14.10 3.96
C ASN A 92 -14.89 -14.80 5.33
N PHE A 93 -15.91 -14.52 6.16
CA PHE A 93 -15.97 -14.97 7.55
C PHE A 93 -15.84 -16.49 7.70
N GLY A 94 -16.46 -17.27 6.79
CA GLY A 94 -16.37 -18.73 6.77
C GLY A 94 -14.95 -19.24 6.45
N ALA A 95 -14.27 -18.62 5.49
CA ALA A 95 -12.87 -18.94 5.18
C ALA A 95 -11.96 -18.58 6.37
N PHE A 96 -12.13 -17.39 6.93
CA PHE A 96 -11.40 -16.97 8.13
C PHE A 96 -11.55 -17.93 9.31
N ARG A 97 -12.77 -18.40 9.57
CA ARG A 97 -13.07 -19.37 10.63
C ARG A 97 -12.35 -20.72 10.45
N THR A 98 -12.09 -21.13 9.21
CA THR A 98 -11.50 -22.44 8.90
C THR A 98 -10.00 -22.37 8.64
N ARG A 99 -9.49 -21.24 8.12
CA ARG A 99 -8.08 -21.05 7.75
C ARG A 99 -7.25 -20.38 8.84
N VAL A 100 -7.80 -19.41 9.57
CA VAL A 100 -7.03 -18.67 10.59
C VAL A 100 -7.24 -19.30 11.96
N THR A 101 -6.16 -19.84 12.51
CA THR A 101 -6.15 -20.53 13.82
C THR A 101 -6.07 -19.57 15.00
N ARG A 102 -5.37 -18.44 14.83
CA ARG A 102 -5.18 -17.37 15.82
C ARG A 102 -4.53 -16.16 15.17
N LEU A 103 -4.76 -14.98 15.74
CA LEU A 103 -4.22 -13.71 15.27
C LEU A 103 -3.45 -13.00 16.39
N ALA A 104 -2.24 -12.54 16.08
CA ALA A 104 -1.51 -11.59 16.92
C ALA A 104 -1.64 -10.18 16.33
N LEU A 105 -2.20 -9.25 17.10
CA LEU A 105 -2.33 -7.84 16.73
C LEU A 105 -1.29 -7.03 17.49
N VAL A 106 -0.36 -6.41 16.78
CA VAL A 106 0.61 -5.47 17.35
C VAL A 106 0.13 -4.05 17.10
N ARG A 107 -0.05 -3.25 18.16
CA ARG A 107 -0.72 -1.95 18.07
C ARG A 107 0.15 -0.78 18.54
N PRO A 108 -0.13 0.46 18.09
CA PRO A 108 0.48 1.64 18.69
C PRO A 108 -0.11 1.88 20.08
N PRO A 109 0.57 2.63 20.96
CA PRO A 109 -0.04 3.10 22.20
C PRO A 109 -1.15 4.13 21.93
N GLY A 110 -1.94 4.45 22.96
CA GLY A 110 -2.93 5.54 22.91
C GLY A 110 -4.24 5.20 22.18
N LEU A 111 -4.97 6.25 21.78
CA LEU A 111 -6.35 6.15 21.26
C LEU A 111 -6.45 5.31 19.99
N VAL A 112 -5.49 5.44 19.08
CA VAL A 112 -5.46 4.68 17.82
C VAL A 112 -5.36 3.18 18.13
N GLY A 113 -4.44 2.79 19.01
CA GLY A 113 -4.28 1.39 19.41
C GLY A 113 -5.47 0.83 20.18
N ALA A 114 -6.12 1.65 21.01
CA ALA A 114 -7.37 1.26 21.68
C ALA A 114 -8.49 0.98 20.66
N THR A 115 -8.60 1.84 19.64
CA THR A 115 -9.59 1.70 18.55
C THR A 115 -9.37 0.43 17.74
N VAL A 116 -8.12 0.17 17.31
CA VAL A 116 -7.81 -1.04 16.53
C VAL A 116 -7.98 -2.32 17.37
N ALA A 117 -7.62 -2.30 18.66
CA ALA A 117 -7.86 -3.44 19.54
C ALA A 117 -9.37 -3.72 19.72
N GLY A 118 -10.19 -2.67 19.83
CA GLY A 118 -11.64 -2.78 19.92
C GLY A 118 -12.31 -3.32 18.65
N PHE A 119 -11.71 -3.09 17.47
CA PHE A 119 -12.25 -3.52 16.18
C PHE A 119 -12.59 -5.02 16.14
N PHE A 120 -11.66 -5.89 16.56
CA PHE A 120 -11.89 -7.34 16.54
C PHE A 120 -12.89 -7.82 17.60
N GLN A 121 -13.10 -7.04 18.66
CA GLN A 121 -14.15 -7.32 19.65
C GLN A 121 -15.54 -6.97 19.10
N VAL A 122 -15.65 -5.84 18.39
CA VAL A 122 -16.92 -5.38 17.81
C VAL A 122 -17.33 -6.22 16.60
N GLU A 123 -16.40 -6.53 15.69
CA GLU A 123 -16.70 -7.33 14.50
C GLU A 123 -16.84 -8.83 14.81
N GLY A 124 -16.37 -9.29 15.97
CA GLY A 124 -16.52 -10.68 16.42
C GLY A 124 -15.63 -11.66 15.65
N ALA A 125 -14.32 -11.56 15.83
CA ALA A 125 -13.37 -12.47 15.16
C ALA A 125 -13.70 -13.96 15.41
N PRO A 126 -13.74 -14.82 14.37
CA PRO A 126 -14.07 -16.24 14.53
C PRO A 126 -12.93 -17.10 15.10
N TYR A 127 -11.84 -16.47 15.52
CA TYR A 127 -10.62 -17.08 16.03
C TYR A 127 -10.05 -16.25 17.19
N PRO A 128 -9.20 -16.85 18.04
CA PRO A 128 -8.54 -16.12 19.12
C PRO A 128 -7.69 -14.97 18.59
N VAL A 129 -7.93 -13.77 19.11
CA VAL A 129 -7.12 -12.57 18.87
C VAL A 129 -6.39 -12.20 20.15
N ARG A 130 -5.06 -12.00 20.07
CA ARG A 130 -4.26 -11.48 21.18
C ARG A 130 -3.56 -10.20 20.76
N VAL A 131 -3.64 -9.20 21.64
CA VAL A 131 -3.06 -7.86 21.41
C VAL A 131 -1.69 -7.78 22.10
N PHE A 132 -0.74 -7.15 21.43
CA PHE A 132 0.64 -6.94 21.87
C PHE A 132 1.06 -5.50 21.61
N ASP A 133 2.02 -5.01 22.39
CA ASP A 133 2.59 -3.67 22.23
C ASP A 133 3.91 -3.71 21.42
N ASP A 134 4.50 -4.89 21.24
CA ASP A 134 5.73 -5.09 20.47
C ASP A 134 5.69 -6.36 19.58
N LEU A 135 6.45 -6.29 18.48
CA LEU A 135 6.51 -7.36 17.48
C LEU A 135 7.25 -8.62 17.96
N PRO A 136 8.38 -8.53 18.68
CA PRO A 136 9.06 -9.72 19.23
C PRO A 136 8.15 -10.59 20.10
N ALA A 137 7.37 -10.01 21.02
CA ALA A 137 6.45 -10.74 21.87
C ALA A 137 5.32 -11.41 21.07
N ALA A 138 4.76 -10.70 20.10
CA ALA A 138 3.74 -11.23 19.19
C ALA A 138 4.27 -12.43 18.38
N ALA A 139 5.45 -12.28 17.79
CA ALA A 139 6.11 -13.32 17.01
C ALA A 139 6.46 -14.54 17.88
N ALA A 140 6.95 -14.34 19.11
CA ALA A 140 7.22 -15.41 20.06
C ALA A 140 5.95 -16.22 20.40
N TRP A 141 4.83 -15.54 20.66
CA TRP A 141 3.54 -16.21 20.91
C TRP A 141 3.04 -17.02 19.70
N LEU A 142 3.31 -16.53 18.49
CA LEU A 142 3.03 -17.23 17.25
C LEU A 142 4.01 -18.39 16.94
N ARG A 143 5.02 -18.61 17.80
CA ARG A 143 6.12 -19.57 17.60
C ARG A 143 6.96 -19.23 16.36
N ALA A 144 7.22 -17.95 16.18
CA ALA A 144 7.90 -17.38 15.04
C ALA A 144 8.92 -16.29 15.46
N GLY A 145 9.51 -16.43 16.64
CA GLY A 145 10.47 -15.44 17.16
C GLY A 145 11.67 -15.24 16.24
N GLU A 146 12.05 -16.26 15.48
CA GLU A 146 13.15 -16.25 14.52
C GLU A 146 12.96 -15.27 13.35
N ILE A 147 11.71 -14.91 13.00
CA ILE A 147 11.45 -13.96 11.91
C ILE A 147 11.30 -12.52 12.40
N ALA A 148 11.18 -12.29 13.71
CA ALA A 148 10.77 -11.00 14.27
C ALA A 148 11.71 -9.86 13.85
N ALA A 149 13.02 -10.06 13.97
CA ALA A 149 14.01 -9.05 13.61
C ALA A 149 14.02 -8.76 12.10
N ALA A 150 13.97 -9.80 11.26
CA ALA A 150 13.95 -9.64 9.82
C ALA A 150 12.66 -8.96 9.32
N LEU A 151 11.52 -9.28 9.94
CA LEU A 151 10.24 -8.65 9.63
C LEU A 151 10.21 -7.19 10.09
N ASP A 152 10.72 -6.87 11.29
CA ASP A 152 10.77 -5.49 11.78
C ASP A 152 11.67 -4.61 10.91
N ALA A 153 12.81 -5.16 10.44
CA ALA A 153 13.67 -4.48 9.48
C ALA A 153 12.94 -4.24 8.15
N ALA A 154 12.29 -5.26 7.58
CA ALA A 154 11.53 -5.11 6.33
C ALA A 154 10.38 -4.10 6.45
N ILE A 155 9.64 -4.09 7.57
CA ILE A 155 8.60 -3.09 7.84
C ILE A 155 9.23 -1.71 8.00
N THR A 156 10.36 -1.59 8.70
CA THR A 156 11.06 -0.31 8.88
C THR A 156 11.52 0.25 7.53
N ASP A 157 12.16 -0.57 6.70
CA ASP A 157 12.63 -0.17 5.37
C ASP A 157 11.45 0.20 4.45
N ALA A 158 10.35 -0.57 4.47
CA ALA A 158 9.17 -0.30 3.65
C ALA A 158 8.39 0.94 4.12
N SER A 159 8.29 1.15 5.45
CA SER A 159 7.60 2.30 6.03
C SER A 159 8.48 3.56 6.11
N ALA A 160 9.77 3.44 5.80
CA ALA A 160 10.68 4.57 5.67
C ALA A 160 10.36 5.48 4.47
N VAL A 161 9.35 5.16 3.66
CA VAL A 161 8.79 6.11 2.69
C VAL A 161 8.34 7.36 3.44
N SER A 162 9.13 8.42 3.31
CA SER A 162 9.01 9.65 4.08
C SER A 162 7.57 10.18 4.07
N PRO A 163 6.98 10.56 5.23
CA PRO A 163 5.70 11.28 5.29
C PRO A 163 5.66 12.51 4.37
N VAL A 164 6.84 13.10 4.12
CA VAL A 164 7.05 14.18 3.15
C VAL A 164 6.76 13.72 1.72
N LEU A 165 7.25 12.55 1.30
CA LEU A 165 6.99 11.98 -0.03
C LEU A 165 5.51 11.65 -0.22
N MET A 166 4.86 11.11 0.81
CA MET A 166 3.42 10.89 0.74
C MET A 166 2.62 12.19 0.61
N GLN A 167 2.98 13.21 1.37
CA GLN A 167 2.33 14.51 1.31
C GLN A 167 2.55 15.16 -0.05
N LEU A 168 3.75 15.01 -0.62
CA LEU A 168 4.06 15.41 -2.00
C LEU A 168 3.13 14.71 -3.00
N ARG A 169 3.00 13.38 -2.93
CA ARG A 169 2.16 12.61 -3.87
C ARG A 169 0.70 13.05 -3.83
N ARG A 170 0.13 13.19 -2.65
CA ARG A 170 -1.25 13.69 -2.47
C ARG A 170 -1.44 15.10 -3.03
N TRP A 171 -0.45 15.97 -2.83
CA TRP A 171 -0.50 17.31 -3.38
C TRP A 171 -0.44 17.30 -4.92
N LEU A 172 0.45 16.50 -5.49
CA LEU A 172 0.61 16.34 -6.94
C LEU A 172 -0.66 15.83 -7.63
N ASP A 173 -1.43 14.95 -6.99
CA ASP A 173 -2.68 14.43 -7.57
C ASP A 173 -3.74 15.52 -7.82
N ALA A 174 -3.61 16.69 -7.19
CA ALA A 174 -4.54 17.81 -7.33
C ALA A 174 -3.93 19.08 -7.95
N HIS A 175 -2.62 19.10 -8.23
CA HIS A 175 -1.89 20.33 -8.62
C HIS A 175 -0.85 20.07 -9.71
N LEU A 176 -1.24 19.37 -10.78
CA LEU A 176 -0.31 19.03 -11.86
C LEU A 176 0.15 20.25 -12.69
N ASP A 177 -0.75 21.21 -12.91
CA ASP A 177 -0.55 22.32 -13.85
C ASP A 177 0.48 23.34 -13.36
N ASP A 178 0.61 23.51 -12.05
CA ASP A 178 1.52 24.46 -11.41
C ASP A 178 2.54 23.78 -10.48
N ALA A 179 2.73 22.47 -10.66
CA ALA A 179 3.65 21.65 -9.91
C ALA A 179 5.10 22.11 -10.07
N THR A 180 5.65 22.75 -9.03
CA THR A 180 7.06 23.11 -8.96
C THR A 180 7.66 22.67 -7.64
N LEU A 181 8.95 22.31 -7.65
CA LEU A 181 9.67 21.89 -6.45
C LEU A 181 9.57 22.91 -5.29
N PRO A 182 9.73 24.24 -5.49
CA PRO A 182 9.59 25.21 -4.40
C PRO A 182 8.19 25.23 -3.80
N ARG A 183 7.15 25.06 -4.63
CA ARG A 183 5.76 25.03 -4.16
C ARG A 183 5.46 23.74 -3.41
N ALA A 184 5.88 22.60 -3.95
CA ALA A 184 5.82 21.32 -3.28
C ALA A 184 6.51 21.34 -1.91
N ALA A 185 7.72 21.91 -1.84
CA ALA A 185 8.48 22.03 -0.60
C ALA A 185 7.72 22.81 0.48
N ARG A 186 7.06 23.92 0.12
CA ARG A 186 6.20 24.69 1.04
C ARG A 186 5.02 23.87 1.54
N VAL A 187 4.35 23.13 0.65
CA VAL A 187 3.19 22.31 1.02
C VAL A 187 3.56 21.21 2.00
N VAL A 188 4.73 20.60 1.83
CA VAL A 188 5.22 19.54 2.71
C VAL A 188 6.05 20.06 3.90
N SER A 189 6.01 21.37 4.17
CA SER A 189 6.73 22.02 5.28
C SER A 189 8.23 21.70 5.30
N ARG A 190 8.89 21.81 4.13
CA ARG A 190 10.32 21.59 3.94
C ARG A 190 10.96 22.73 3.14
N ALA A 191 12.25 22.94 3.34
CA ALA A 191 13.07 23.67 2.38
C ALA A 191 13.26 22.83 1.11
N ALA A 192 13.40 23.46 -0.06
CA ALA A 192 13.51 22.75 -1.34
C ALA A 192 14.68 21.75 -1.38
N ARG A 193 15.85 22.13 -0.82
CA ARG A 193 17.01 21.23 -0.71
C ARG A 193 16.78 20.04 0.21
N SER A 194 16.04 20.25 1.31
CA SER A 194 15.67 19.17 2.22
C SER A 194 14.70 18.22 1.53
N LEU A 195 13.69 18.73 0.83
CA LEU A 195 12.79 17.91 0.03
C LEU A 195 13.55 17.11 -1.05
N GLN A 196 14.50 17.71 -1.76
CA GLN A 196 15.31 16.97 -2.73
C GLN A 196 16.13 15.85 -2.09
N ARG A 197 16.68 16.08 -0.90
CA ARG A 197 17.38 15.04 -0.14
C ARG A 197 16.42 13.93 0.30
N ASP A 198 15.29 14.29 0.91
CA ASP A 198 14.24 13.35 1.32
C ASP A 198 13.76 12.47 0.14
N LEU A 199 13.66 13.05 -1.06
CA LEU A 199 13.30 12.32 -2.28
C LEU A 199 14.44 11.42 -2.77
N SER A 200 15.68 11.91 -2.74
CA SER A 200 16.86 11.13 -3.12
C SER A 200 17.08 9.94 -2.19
N ASP A 201 16.91 10.13 -0.89
CA ASP A 201 17.00 9.08 0.13
C ASP A 201 15.90 8.04 -0.07
N ALA A 202 14.72 8.47 -0.55
CA ALA A 202 13.63 7.59 -0.97
C ALA A 202 13.79 7.03 -2.41
N GLY A 203 14.96 7.19 -3.05
CA GLY A 203 15.27 6.64 -4.37
C GLY A 203 14.53 7.30 -5.55
N THR A 204 13.93 8.47 -5.34
CA THR A 204 13.11 9.17 -6.33
C THR A 204 13.58 10.61 -6.56
N THR A 205 12.91 11.34 -7.45
CA THR A 205 13.11 12.78 -7.66
C THR A 205 11.77 13.45 -7.81
N PHE A 206 11.72 14.77 -7.63
CA PHE A 206 10.49 15.54 -7.84
C PHE A 206 9.91 15.32 -9.24
N GLN A 207 10.78 15.29 -10.27
CA GLN A 207 10.33 15.06 -11.65
C GLN A 207 9.75 13.65 -11.84
N LYS A 208 10.37 12.61 -11.23
CA LYS A 208 9.82 11.25 -11.29
C LYS A 208 8.45 11.15 -10.62
N GLU A 209 8.26 11.80 -9.47
CA GLU A 209 6.97 11.81 -8.77
C GLU A 209 5.89 12.59 -9.53
N LEU A 210 6.27 13.72 -10.14
CA LEU A 210 5.38 14.49 -11.01
C LEU A 210 4.97 13.66 -12.23
N ASP A 211 5.94 13.09 -12.95
CA ASP A 211 5.70 12.23 -14.10
C ASP A 211 4.76 11.05 -13.75
N ALA A 212 4.97 10.41 -12.61
CA ALA A 212 4.09 9.33 -12.14
C ALA A 212 2.66 9.81 -11.87
N ALA A 213 2.49 11.01 -11.29
CA ALA A 213 1.18 11.61 -11.06
C ALA A 213 0.45 11.94 -12.37
N ARG A 214 1.16 12.49 -13.36
CA ARG A 214 0.61 12.74 -14.71
C ARG A 214 0.12 11.45 -15.36
N ILE A 215 0.89 10.38 -15.29
CA ILE A 215 0.50 9.09 -15.87
C ILE A 215 -0.68 8.46 -15.15
N ARG A 216 -0.80 8.60 -13.83
CA ARG A 216 -2.00 8.14 -13.10
C ARG A 216 -3.26 8.85 -13.59
N LEU A 217 -3.22 10.18 -13.74
CA LEU A 217 -4.36 10.92 -14.27
C LEU A 217 -4.65 10.56 -15.73
N ALA A 218 -3.62 10.46 -16.57
CA ALA A 218 -3.77 10.11 -17.98
C ALA A 218 -4.43 8.75 -18.17
N LYS A 219 -4.04 7.74 -17.38
CA LYS A 219 -4.66 6.41 -17.43
C LYS A 219 -6.16 6.47 -17.14
N ARG A 220 -6.58 7.27 -16.16
CA ARG A 220 -8.01 7.49 -15.86
C ARG A 220 -8.72 8.18 -17.03
N LEU A 221 -8.21 9.32 -17.49
CA LEU A 221 -8.81 10.06 -18.59
C LEU A 221 -8.91 9.24 -19.89
N LEU A 222 -7.91 8.39 -20.18
CA LEU A 222 -7.94 7.53 -21.37
C LEU A 222 -9.05 6.48 -21.34
N VAL A 223 -9.50 6.07 -20.15
CA VAL A 223 -10.52 5.04 -19.93
C VAL A 223 -11.90 5.65 -19.66
N GLU A 224 -11.94 6.78 -18.96
CA GLU A 224 -13.16 7.42 -18.46
C GLU A 224 -13.69 8.51 -19.40
N SER A 225 -12.91 8.95 -20.40
CA SER A 225 -13.34 9.97 -21.37
C SER A 225 -12.97 9.66 -22.82
N ASP A 226 -13.76 10.24 -23.72
CA ASP A 226 -13.51 10.23 -25.18
C ASP A 226 -12.55 11.34 -25.64
N SER A 227 -11.96 12.09 -24.70
CA SER A 227 -11.05 13.21 -25.01
C SER A 227 -9.90 12.75 -25.92
N ALA A 228 -9.46 13.61 -26.83
CA ALA A 228 -8.36 13.25 -27.71
C ALA A 228 -7.08 13.01 -26.88
N VAL A 229 -6.24 12.06 -27.31
CA VAL A 229 -4.94 11.79 -26.64
C VAL A 229 -4.09 13.07 -26.53
N THR A 230 -4.20 13.95 -27.52
CA THR A 230 -3.54 15.26 -27.53
C THR A 230 -4.09 16.21 -26.47
N GLU A 231 -5.40 16.20 -26.20
CA GLU A 231 -6.02 17.02 -25.14
C GLU A 231 -5.61 16.50 -23.76
N ILE A 232 -5.70 15.17 -23.56
CA ILE A 232 -5.28 14.52 -22.32
C ILE A 232 -3.81 14.84 -21.99
N ALA A 233 -2.94 14.93 -23.00
CA ALA A 233 -1.55 15.33 -22.79
C ALA A 233 -1.43 16.70 -22.12
N TYR A 234 -2.25 17.67 -22.53
CA TYR A 234 -2.26 18.99 -21.93
C TYR A 234 -2.98 19.01 -20.57
N ASP A 235 -4.07 18.26 -20.42
CA ASP A 235 -4.84 18.17 -19.16
C ASP A 235 -4.04 17.56 -18.01
N VAL A 236 -3.07 16.69 -18.32
CA VAL A 236 -2.12 16.17 -17.32
C VAL A 236 -0.89 17.05 -17.16
N GLY A 237 -0.87 18.23 -17.75
CA GLY A 237 0.19 19.21 -17.62
C GLY A 237 1.49 18.84 -18.34
N CYS A 238 1.47 18.05 -19.42
CA CYS A 238 2.64 17.84 -20.27
C CYS A 238 2.85 19.03 -21.22
N ALA A 239 4.11 19.33 -21.53
CA ALA A 239 4.46 20.43 -22.45
C ALA A 239 4.05 20.18 -23.91
N SER A 240 3.95 18.91 -24.32
CA SER A 240 3.49 18.52 -25.65
C SER A 240 2.94 17.09 -25.70
N PRO A 241 2.09 16.77 -26.68
CA PRO A 241 1.61 15.40 -26.93
C PRO A 241 2.73 14.39 -27.23
N GLN A 242 3.82 14.83 -27.88
CA GLN A 242 4.98 13.99 -28.16
C GLN A 242 5.72 13.63 -26.86
N HIS A 243 5.91 14.60 -25.97
CA HIS A 243 6.50 14.36 -24.66
C HIS A 243 5.65 13.41 -23.83
N PHE A 244 4.33 13.65 -23.80
CA PHE A 244 3.37 12.78 -23.14
C PHE A 244 3.43 11.34 -23.65
N SER A 245 3.38 11.13 -24.97
CA SER A 245 3.40 9.79 -25.57
C SER A 245 4.68 9.03 -25.22
N THR A 246 5.82 9.73 -25.22
CA THR A 246 7.11 9.15 -24.83
C THR A 246 7.14 8.79 -23.35
N LEU A 247 6.67 9.70 -22.49
CA LEU A 247 6.56 9.48 -21.04
C LEU A 247 5.63 8.29 -20.73
N PHE A 248 4.46 8.26 -21.36
CA PHE A 248 3.46 7.22 -21.15
C PHE A 248 4.02 5.86 -21.53
N ARG A 249 4.63 5.73 -22.72
CA ARG A 249 5.27 4.47 -23.13
C ARG A 249 6.41 4.08 -22.22
N ARG A 250 7.25 5.02 -21.80
CA ARG A 250 8.34 4.75 -20.87
C ARG A 250 7.85 4.19 -19.53
N VAL A 251 6.73 4.70 -19.02
CA VAL A 251 6.19 4.32 -17.70
C VAL A 251 5.30 3.08 -17.77
N THR A 252 4.58 2.87 -18.88
CA THR A 252 3.54 1.83 -18.99
C THR A 252 3.89 0.68 -19.92
N GLY A 253 4.92 0.82 -20.75
CA GLY A 253 5.29 -0.16 -21.78
C GLY A 253 4.52 -0.01 -23.10
N GLU A 254 3.40 0.72 -23.14
CA GLU A 254 2.55 0.86 -24.34
C GLU A 254 2.20 2.31 -24.67
N THR A 255 1.61 2.57 -25.85
CA THR A 255 1.19 3.94 -26.21
C THR A 255 -0.13 4.30 -25.54
N PRO A 256 -0.44 5.60 -25.34
CA PRO A 256 -1.75 6.02 -24.85
C PRO A 256 -2.93 5.47 -25.67
N SER A 257 -2.79 5.43 -27.01
CA SER A 257 -3.83 4.89 -27.89
C SER A 257 -4.01 3.38 -27.73
N THR A 258 -2.91 2.64 -27.57
CA THR A 258 -2.94 1.20 -27.29
C THR A 258 -3.57 0.93 -25.92
N TRP A 259 -3.16 1.69 -24.90
CA TRP A 259 -3.73 1.62 -23.56
C TRP A 259 -5.25 1.83 -23.59
N ARG A 260 -5.73 2.86 -24.29
CA ARG A 260 -7.16 3.10 -24.48
C ARG A 260 -7.84 1.91 -25.16
N ALA A 261 -7.30 1.40 -26.26
CA ALA A 261 -7.91 0.27 -26.97
C ALA A 261 -8.00 -1.01 -26.11
N HIS A 262 -7.04 -1.22 -25.20
CA HIS A 262 -7.03 -2.38 -24.30
C HIS A 262 -7.95 -2.22 -23.07
N HIS A 263 -8.20 -1.00 -22.61
CA HIS A 263 -8.84 -0.74 -21.32
C HIS A 263 -10.17 0.03 -21.39
N ALA A 264 -10.48 0.68 -22.52
CA ALA A 264 -11.80 1.23 -22.79
C ALA A 264 -12.75 0.07 -23.12
N ARG A 265 -13.84 -0.06 -22.36
CA ARG A 265 -14.92 -1.00 -22.63
C ARG A 265 -15.98 -0.37 -23.52
#